data_AF-A0A5J5GTD9-F1
#
_entry.id   AF-A0A5J5GTD9-F1
#
_cell.length_a   1.000
_cell.length_b   1.000
_cell.length_c   1.000
_cell.angle_alpha   90.00
_cell.angle_beta   90.00
_cell.angle_gamma   90.00
#
_symmetry.space_group_name_H-M   'P 1'
#
loop_
_entity.id
_entity.type
_entity.pdbx_description
1 polymer ?
#
loop_
_entity_poly.entity_id
_entity_poly.type
_entity_poly.pdbx_seq_one_letter_code
_entity_poly.pdbx_strand_id
1 'polypeptide(L)'
;MKKTLSLINESRFKQADIVFVADGQANLPPEFIEEFRRTKDKKKFECLSVLIGGETDFQTVQKLSDWVISADDFMTADEAFDI
;
A
#
# COMPACT_ATOMS: atom_id res chain seq x y z
N MET A 1 -5.14 2.32 -7.60
CA MET A 1 -5.71 1.48 -6.53
C MET A 1 -6.93 0.63 -6.94
N LYS A 2 -8.00 1.16 -7.54
CA LYS A 2 -9.16 0.32 -7.99
C LYS A 2 -8.77 -0.88 -8.88
N LYS A 3 -7.87 -0.66 -9.84
CA LYS A 3 -7.36 -1.73 -10.72
C LYS A 3 -6.59 -2.82 -9.97
N THR A 4 -5.87 -2.46 -8.90
CA THR A 4 -5.15 -3.41 -8.04
C THR A 4 -6.12 -4.39 -7.38
N LEU A 5 -7.26 -3.91 -6.84
CA LEU A 5 -8.30 -4.78 -6.28
C LEU A 5 -8.94 -5.69 -7.34
N SER A 6 -9.10 -5.21 -8.58
CA SER A 6 -9.54 -6.10 -9.67
C SER A 6 -8.54 -7.22 -9.93
N LEU A 7 -7.24 -6.88 -9.98
CA LEU A 7 -6.18 -7.84 -10.29
C LEU A 7 -6.00 -8.86 -9.17
N ILE A 8 -5.94 -8.45 -7.91
CA ILE A 8 -5.76 -9.38 -6.77
C ILE A 8 -6.92 -10.35 -6.59
N ASN A 9 -8.07 -10.04 -7.21
CA ASN A 9 -9.21 -10.94 -7.28
C ASN A 9 -9.07 -12.02 -8.35
N GLU A 10 -8.19 -11.86 -9.34
CA GLU A 10 -7.92 -12.86 -10.38
C GLU A 10 -7.18 -14.08 -9.80
N SER A 11 -7.48 -15.27 -10.33
CA SER A 11 -6.93 -16.54 -9.82
C SER A 11 -5.40 -16.61 -9.87
N ARG A 12 -4.76 -15.90 -10.80
CA ARG A 12 -3.29 -15.91 -10.94
C ARG A 12 -2.56 -15.17 -9.81
N PHE A 13 -3.27 -14.38 -9.00
CA PHE A 13 -2.71 -13.58 -7.92
C PHE A 13 -3.19 -14.05 -6.54
N LYS A 14 -3.50 -15.36 -6.40
CA LYS A 14 -4.06 -15.94 -5.16
C LYS A 14 -3.18 -15.78 -3.91
N GLN A 15 -1.88 -15.55 -4.09
CA GLN A 15 -0.88 -15.38 -3.03
C GLN A 15 -0.07 -14.09 -3.24
N ALA A 16 -0.65 -13.09 -3.92
CA ALA A 16 0.05 -11.84 -4.18
C ALA A 16 -0.17 -10.86 -3.03
N ASP A 17 0.90 -10.13 -2.70
CA ASP A 17 0.87 -8.98 -1.80
C ASP A 17 0.92 -7.67 -2.59
N ILE A 18 0.64 -6.55 -1.92
CA ILE A 18 0.61 -5.22 -2.52
C ILE A 18 1.76 -4.39 -1.99
N VAL A 19 2.65 -3.95 -2.88
CA VAL A 19 3.57 -2.84 -2.60
C VAL A 19 2.95 -1.55 -3.12
N PHE A 20 2.72 -0.59 -2.23
CA PHE A 20 2.10 0.70 -2.52
C PHE A 20 3.14 1.83 -2.39
N VAL A 21 3.59 2.37 -3.51
CA VAL A 21 4.57 3.44 -3.54
C VAL A 21 3.87 4.78 -3.75
N ALA A 22 4.07 5.75 -2.85
CA ALA A 22 3.46 7.07 -2.92
C ALA A 22 4.39 8.16 -2.35
N ASP A 23 4.17 9.40 -2.74
CA ASP A 23 4.92 10.58 -2.27
C ASP A 23 4.27 11.24 -1.02
N GLY A 24 3.39 10.51 -0.34
CA GLY A 24 2.69 10.98 0.86
C GLY A 24 1.31 11.59 0.62
N GLN A 25 0.93 11.92 -0.63
CA GLN A 25 -0.45 12.34 -0.94
C GLN A 25 -1.26 11.22 -1.58
N ALA A 26 -2.12 10.57 -0.78
CA ALA A 26 -3.13 9.64 -1.28
C ALA A 26 -4.52 10.06 -0.80
N ASN A 27 -5.25 10.80 -1.63
CA ASN A 27 -6.66 11.08 -1.39
C ASN A 27 -7.51 9.88 -1.80
N LEU A 28 -7.66 8.93 -0.88
CA LEU A 28 -8.55 7.78 -1.04
C LEU A 28 -9.87 8.03 -0.31
N PRO A 29 -11.02 7.87 -0.99
CA PRO A 29 -12.31 7.99 -0.34
C PRO A 29 -12.47 6.95 0.80
N PRO A 30 -13.13 7.27 1.91
CA PRO A 30 -13.34 6.34 3.02
C PRO A 30 -13.97 5.01 2.60
N GLU A 31 -14.91 5.03 1.67
CA GLU A 31 -15.57 3.83 1.13
C GLU A 31 -14.59 2.90 0.42
N PHE A 32 -13.56 3.46 -0.23
CA PHE A 32 -12.53 2.67 -0.89
C PHE A 32 -11.59 2.02 0.13
N ILE A 33 -11.23 2.74 1.20
CA ILE A 33 -10.39 2.20 2.28
C ILE A 33 -11.09 0.99 2.91
N GLU A 34 -12.39 1.08 3.15
CA GLU A 34 -13.16 -0.03 3.72
C GLU A 34 -13.24 -1.22 2.75
N GLU A 35 -13.50 -0.98 1.46
CA GLU A 35 -13.49 -2.02 0.44
C GLU A 35 -12.12 -2.73 0.37
N PHE A 36 -11.03 -1.97 0.44
CA PHE A 36 -9.67 -2.48 0.42
C PHE A 36 -9.41 -3.38 1.62
N ARG A 37 -9.72 -2.93 2.85
CA ARG A 37 -9.55 -3.71 4.08
C ARG A 37 -10.36 -5.00 4.06
N ARG A 38 -11.63 -4.94 3.65
CA ARG A 38 -12.47 -6.13 3.51
C ARG A 38 -11.89 -7.13 2.50
N THR A 39 -11.35 -6.64 1.39
CA THR A 39 -10.76 -7.51 0.36
C THR A 39 -9.47 -8.15 0.88
N LYS A 40 -8.65 -7.37 1.59
CA LYS A 40 -7.44 -7.83 2.29
C LYS A 40 -7.74 -8.95 3.29
N ASP A 41 -8.75 -8.77 4.14
CA ASP A 41 -9.15 -9.80 5.12
C ASP A 41 -9.65 -11.08 4.47
N LYS A 42 -10.36 -10.97 3.34
CA LYS A 42 -10.88 -12.11 2.58
C LYS A 42 -9.78 -12.86 1.83
N LYS A 43 -8.81 -12.13 1.29
CA LYS A 43 -7.76 -12.67 0.41
C LYS A 43 -6.46 -12.97 1.15
N LYS A 44 -6.32 -12.50 2.39
CA LYS A 44 -5.15 -12.70 3.25
C LYS A 44 -3.85 -12.23 2.59
N PHE A 45 -3.89 -11.10 1.89
CA PHE A 45 -2.69 -10.44 1.38
C PHE A 45 -2.21 -9.36 2.35
N GLU A 46 -0.94 -9.03 2.27
CA GLU A 46 -0.33 -7.91 2.99
C GLU A 46 -0.16 -6.69 2.08
N CYS A 47 -0.12 -5.51 2.69
CA CYS A 47 0.15 -4.25 2.01
C CYS A 47 1.33 -3.54 2.66
N LEU A 48 2.46 -3.49 1.95
CA LEU A 48 3.62 -2.70 2.30
C LEU A 48 3.54 -1.36 1.56
N SER A 49 3.54 -0.25 2.28
CA SER A 49 3.63 1.07 1.69
C SER A 49 5.02 1.66 1.79
N VAL A 50 5.51 2.21 0.69
CA VAL A 50 6.76 2.95 0.60
C VAL A 50 6.40 4.41 0.33
N LEU A 51 6.67 5.26 1.32
CA LEU A 51 6.50 6.70 1.23
C LEU A 51 7.82 7.33 0.80
N ILE A 52 7.81 8.08 -0.29
CA ILE A 52 9.01 8.73 -0.84
C ILE A 52 8.89 10.24 -0.67
N GLY A 53 9.90 10.87 -0.05
CA GLY A 53 9.94 12.32 0.14
C GLY A 53 9.45 12.79 1.51
N GLY A 54 9.32 14.12 1.66
CA GLY A 54 9.16 14.79 2.95
C GLY A 54 7.76 14.74 3.59
N GLU A 55 7.71 15.04 4.89
CA GLU A 55 6.56 14.92 5.80
C GLU A 55 5.23 15.41 5.18
N THR A 56 4.44 14.46 4.72
CA THR A 56 3.08 14.67 4.24
C THR A 56 2.12 13.81 5.04
N ASP A 57 0.87 14.24 5.16
CA ASP A 57 -0.19 13.55 5.90
C ASP A 57 -0.41 12.11 5.41
N PHE A 58 0.28 11.16 6.05
CA PHE A 58 0.27 9.74 5.71
C PHE A 58 -0.86 8.96 6.39
N GLN A 59 -1.81 9.63 7.05
CA GLN A 59 -2.91 8.97 7.78
C GLN A 59 -3.72 8.03 6.88
N THR A 60 -3.90 8.39 5.61
CA THR A 60 -4.62 7.54 4.65
C THR A 60 -3.82 6.30 4.27
N VAL A 61 -2.50 6.44 4.12
CA VAL A 61 -1.59 5.34 3.81
C VAL A 61 -1.47 4.36 4.98
N GLN A 62 -1.49 4.83 6.22
CA GLN A 62 -1.53 3.95 7.39
C GLN A 62 -2.79 3.09 7.46
N LYS A 63 -3.94 3.58 7.00
CA LYS A 63 -5.21 2.83 7.10
C LYS A 63 -5.28 1.60 6.20
N LEU A 64 -4.48 1.55 5.13
CA LEU A 64 -4.44 0.47 4.16
C LEU A 64 -3.25 -0.49 4.34
N SER A 65 -2.18 -0.02 4.99
CA SER A 65 -0.90 -0.73 5.08
C SER A 65 -0.80 -1.59 6.33
N ASP A 66 -0.14 -2.74 6.22
CA ASP A 66 0.42 -3.46 7.38
C ASP A 66 1.74 -2.85 7.80
N TRP A 67 2.53 -2.43 6.81
CA TRP A 67 3.87 -1.89 6.99
C TRP A 67 3.99 -0.58 6.22
N VAL A 68 4.61 0.42 6.85
CA VAL A 68 4.92 1.69 6.19
C VAL A 68 6.40 1.95 6.36
N ILE A 69 7.08 2.14 5.24
CA ILE A 69 8.49 2.48 5.18
C ILE A 69 8.59 3.85 4.52
N SER A 70 9.40 4.73 5.09
CA SER A 70 9.67 6.06 4.54
C SER A 70 11.09 6.09 3.99
N ALA A 71 11.24 6.66 2.80
CA ALA A 71 12.51 6.90 2.15
C ALA A 71 12.59 8.36 1.70
N ASP A 72 13.72 9.03 1.95
CA ASP A 72 13.92 10.42 1.55
C ASP A 72 14.06 10.55 0.02
N ASP A 73 14.65 9.54 -0.61
CA ASP A 73 14.83 9.43 -2.05
C ASP A 73 14.50 8.00 -2.51
N PHE A 74 13.98 7.87 -3.73
CA PHE A 74 13.68 6.57 -4.34
C PHE A 74 14.94 5.75 -4.58
N MET A 75 16.08 6.42 -4.81
CA MET A 75 17.35 5.75 -5.09
C MET A 75 18.04 5.17 -3.85
N THR A 76 17.66 5.63 -2.66
CA THR A 76 18.13 5.09 -1.36
C THR A 76 17.10 4.14 -0.73
N ALA A 77 16.04 3.79 -1.48
CA ALA A 77 14.97 2.93 -0.97
C ALA A 77 15.41 1.46 -0.83
N ASP A 78 16.58 1.07 -1.33
CA ASP A 78 17.18 -0.24 -1.12
C ASP A 78 17.46 -0.50 0.37
N GLU A 79 17.96 0.49 1.11
CA GLU A 79 18.16 0.42 2.57
C GLU A 79 16.84 0.19 3.31
N ALA A 80 15.72 0.63 2.73
CA ALA A 80 14.39 0.52 3.32
C ALA A 80 13.89 -0.94 3.35
N PHE A 81 14.39 -1.82 2.47
CA PHE A 81 13.95 -3.22 2.40
C PHE A 81 14.84 -4.20 3.19
N ASP A 82 15.87 -3.72 3.92
CA ASP A 82 16.79 -4.54 4.73
C ASP A 82 16.21 -4.97 6.11
N ILE A 83 14.90 -5.23 6.18
CA ILE A 83 14.19 -5.61 7.42
C ILE A 83 14.21 -7.13 7.65
#